data_AF-A0A939XUR3-F1
#
_entry.id   AF-A0A939XUR3-F1
#
_cell.length_a   1.000
_cell.length_b   1.000
_cell.length_c   1.000
_cell.angle_alpha   90.00
_cell.angle_beta   90.00
_cell.angle_gamma   90.00
#
_symmetry.space_group_name_H-M   'P 1'
#
loop_
_entity.id
_entity.type
_entity.pdbx_description
1 polymer ?
#
loop_
_entity_poly.entity_id
_entity_poly.type
_entity_poly.pdbx_seq_one_letter_code
_entity_poly.pdbx_strand_id
1 'polypeptide(L)'
;MRKNGMMHIKASRLVRIVVLCFMLFCHSTNVNSESDTNVVEPCSYYEEYSSEEEQQVAKKILEGDVESYKEYKIRGDIKSYYFYAVIMAKKYNYPPAFFDAFEAMTKVYEKYDLNMDTCTWHYAFSYLETGIQLNSWECASALEYLYLRGNDFVSIDTAKAMHYKQLTHRFMKELREKNKKKIGVSFEQ
;
A
#
# COMPACT_ATOMS: atom_id res chain seq x y z
N MET A 1 54.91 -18.66 -45.36
CA MET A 1 54.22 -17.35 -45.40
C MET A 1 53.32 -17.24 -44.16
N ARG A 2 53.73 -16.43 -43.16
CA ARG A 2 52.99 -16.18 -41.90
C ARG A 2 52.26 -14.83 -42.01
N LYS A 3 50.93 -14.83 -42.13
CA LYS A 3 50.12 -13.60 -42.14
C LYS A 3 48.78 -13.72 -41.39
N ASN A 4 48.68 -14.51 -40.32
CA ASN A 4 47.43 -14.61 -39.53
C ASN A 4 47.51 -14.05 -38.08
N GLY A 5 48.66 -13.50 -37.66
CA GLY A 5 48.82 -13.00 -36.27
C GLY A 5 48.44 -11.54 -36.03
N MET A 6 48.21 -10.74 -37.08
CA MET A 6 48.11 -9.27 -36.95
C MET A 6 46.68 -8.73 -36.86
N MET A 7 45.65 -9.55 -37.12
CA MET A 7 44.25 -9.13 -37.02
C MET A 7 43.66 -9.27 -35.61
N HIS A 8 44.06 -10.29 -34.84
CA HIS A 8 43.52 -10.54 -33.50
C HIS A 8 43.85 -9.44 -32.47
N ILE A 9 45.00 -8.78 -32.63
CA ILE A 9 45.47 -7.73 -31.71
C ILE A 9 44.68 -6.42 -31.92
N LYS A 10 44.22 -6.14 -33.14
CA LYS A 10 43.45 -4.91 -33.45
C LYS A 10 42.01 -5.00 -32.95
N ALA A 11 41.37 -6.16 -33.08
CA ALA A 11 40.02 -6.40 -32.55
C ALA A 11 39.96 -6.31 -31.02
N SER A 12 40.99 -6.84 -30.32
CA SER A 12 41.10 -6.77 -28.85
C SER A 12 41.22 -5.34 -28.32
N ARG A 13 41.92 -4.45 -29.05
CA ARG A 13 42.04 -3.03 -28.68
C ARG A 13 40.74 -2.26 -28.89
N LEU A 14 40.01 -2.53 -29.99
CA LEU A 14 38.72 -1.92 -30.27
C LEU A 14 37.65 -2.28 -29.23
N VAL A 15 37.58 -3.55 -28.81
CA VAL A 15 36.63 -4.00 -27.78
C VAL A 15 36.91 -3.32 -26.42
N ARG A 16 38.18 -3.15 -26.04
CA ARG A 16 38.55 -2.46 -24.79
C ARG A 16 38.19 -0.97 -24.81
N ILE A 17 38.32 -0.31 -25.96
CA ILE A 17 37.94 1.10 -26.12
C ILE A 17 36.41 1.23 -26.02
N VAL A 18 35.64 0.34 -26.64
CA VAL A 18 34.17 0.36 -26.59
C VAL A 18 33.66 0.14 -25.15
N VAL A 19 34.25 -0.80 -24.40
CA VAL A 19 33.87 -1.04 -22.99
C VAL A 19 34.23 0.15 -22.09
N LEU A 20 35.39 0.78 -22.29
CA LEU A 20 35.77 1.99 -21.55
C LEU A 20 34.86 3.18 -21.87
N CYS A 21 34.45 3.35 -23.13
CA CYS A 21 33.48 4.38 -23.52
C CYS A 21 32.09 4.12 -22.90
N PHE A 22 31.65 2.86 -22.80
CA PHE A 22 30.37 2.51 -22.16
C PHE A 22 30.39 2.80 -20.65
N MET A 23 31.49 2.51 -19.96
CA MET A 23 31.66 2.82 -18.53
C MET A 23 31.72 4.33 -18.26
N LEU A 24 32.32 5.12 -19.15
CA LEU A 24 32.31 6.58 -19.06
C LEU A 24 30.91 7.16 -19.35
N PHE A 25 30.15 6.55 -20.26
CA PHE A 25 28.77 6.95 -20.56
C PHE A 25 27.80 6.61 -19.41
N CYS A 26 28.06 5.54 -18.65
CA CYS A 26 27.32 5.21 -17.43
C CYS A 26 27.64 6.13 -16.25
N HIS A 27 28.77 6.86 -16.27
CA HIS A 27 29.10 7.86 -15.24
C HIS A 27 28.64 9.28 -15.59
N SER A 28 28.24 9.58 -16.83
CA SER A 28 27.78 10.92 -17.23
C SER A 28 26.26 11.15 -17.12
N THR A 29 25.49 10.18 -16.64
CA THR A 29 24.10 10.41 -16.21
C THR A 29 24.03 10.56 -14.68
N ASN A 30 24.84 11.48 -14.15
CA ASN A 30 24.54 12.12 -12.87
C ASN A 30 24.09 13.54 -13.20
N VAL A 31 22.97 13.62 -13.93
CA VAL A 31 22.20 14.86 -14.02
C VAL A 31 21.50 14.95 -12.68
N ASN A 32 21.98 15.85 -11.84
CA ASN A 32 21.24 16.34 -10.68
C ASN A 32 19.86 16.77 -11.17
N SER A 33 18.86 15.90 -11.01
CA SER A 33 17.50 16.37 -10.83
C SER A 33 17.46 16.88 -9.40
N GLU A 34 17.81 18.16 -9.25
CA GLU A 34 17.36 18.97 -8.13
C GLU A 34 15.84 19.05 -8.28
N SER A 35 15.15 17.98 -7.84
CA SER A 35 13.74 18.06 -7.55
C SER A 35 13.66 18.91 -6.30
N ASP A 36 13.17 20.13 -6.45
CA ASP A 36 12.61 20.92 -5.36
C ASP A 36 11.55 20.07 -4.66
N THR A 37 11.98 19.20 -3.75
CA THR A 37 11.15 18.73 -2.67
C THR A 37 10.98 19.95 -1.79
N ASN A 38 9.96 20.75 -2.10
CA ASN A 38 9.15 21.32 -1.04
C ASN A 38 8.70 20.13 -0.21
N VAL A 39 9.51 19.78 0.79
CA VAL A 39 9.11 18.93 1.90
C VAL A 39 8.01 19.73 2.55
N VAL A 40 6.79 19.50 2.09
CA VAL A 40 5.62 19.75 2.91
C VAL A 40 5.83 18.81 4.09
N GLU A 41 6.40 19.36 5.17
CA GLU A 41 6.38 18.69 6.46
C GLU A 41 4.96 18.16 6.64
N PRO A 42 4.76 16.85 6.82
CA PRO A 42 3.44 16.34 7.12
C PRO A 42 3.00 17.07 8.39
N CYS A 43 1.93 17.87 8.29
CA CYS A 43 1.23 18.41 9.44
C CYS A 43 0.72 17.24 10.28
N SER A 44 1.57 16.69 11.14
CA SER A 44 1.26 15.63 12.08
C SER A 44 1.45 16.18 13.48
N TYR A 45 0.54 17.06 13.88
CA TYR A 45 0.43 17.53 15.26
C TYR A 45 -0.39 16.51 16.07
N TYR A 46 0.07 15.27 16.12
CA TYR A 46 -0.45 14.27 17.04
C TYR A 46 0.67 13.92 17.99
N GLU A 47 0.47 14.22 19.27
CA GLU A 47 1.36 13.75 20.33
C GLU A 47 1.34 12.21 20.31
N GLU A 48 2.52 11.62 20.27
CA GLU A 48 2.71 10.18 20.41
C GLU A 48 2.17 9.74 21.78
N TYR A 49 1.47 8.61 21.83
CA TYR A 49 0.91 8.13 23.09
C TYR A 49 2.02 7.92 24.12
N SER A 50 1.75 8.29 25.37
CA SER A 50 2.53 7.72 26.47
C SER A 50 2.33 6.21 26.54
N SER A 51 3.29 5.47 27.09
CA SER A 51 3.22 4.00 27.17
C SER A 51 1.98 3.49 27.92
N GLU A 52 1.48 4.23 28.90
CA GLU A 52 0.27 3.89 29.65
C GLU A 52 -1.01 4.11 28.83
N GLU A 53 -1.10 5.22 28.09
CA GLU A 53 -2.24 5.49 27.22
C GLU A 53 -2.32 4.49 26.07
N GLU A 54 -1.18 4.11 25.51
CA GLU A 54 -1.12 3.10 24.45
C GLU A 54 -1.71 1.77 24.93
N GLN A 55 -1.37 1.33 26.15
CA GLN A 55 -1.92 0.11 26.73
C GLN A 55 -3.43 0.19 26.98
N GLN A 56 -3.94 1.34 27.40
CA GLN A 56 -5.37 1.54 27.61
C GLN A 56 -6.15 1.53 26.29
N VAL A 57 -5.65 2.22 25.27
CA VAL A 57 -6.23 2.23 23.93
C VAL A 57 -6.18 0.81 23.33
N ALA A 58 -5.04 0.13 23.44
CA ALA A 58 -4.88 -1.26 23.02
C ALA A 58 -5.94 -2.18 23.65
N LYS A 59 -6.15 -2.08 24.97
CA LYS A 59 -7.15 -2.89 25.67
C LYS A 59 -8.56 -2.65 25.11
N LYS A 60 -8.96 -1.40 24.88
CA LYS A 60 -10.28 -1.06 24.30
C LYS A 60 -10.43 -1.64 22.90
N ILE A 61 -9.39 -1.59 22.06
CA ILE A 61 -9.40 -2.19 20.73
C ILE A 61 -9.55 -3.71 20.81
N LEU A 62 -8.84 -4.37 21.73
CA LEU A 62 -8.96 -5.81 21.96
C LEU A 62 -10.36 -6.23 22.41
N GLU A 63 -11.10 -5.31 23.04
CA GLU A 63 -12.52 -5.44 23.42
C GLU A 63 -13.50 -5.07 22.28
N GLY A 64 -13.01 -4.58 21.14
CA GLY A 64 -13.79 -4.30 19.93
C GLY A 64 -14.23 -2.84 19.79
N ASP A 65 -13.63 -1.92 20.54
CA ASP A 65 -13.96 -0.51 20.47
C ASP A 65 -13.48 0.12 19.14
N VAL A 66 -14.44 0.40 18.26
CA VAL A 66 -14.19 0.93 16.92
C VAL A 66 -13.61 2.34 16.95
N GLU A 67 -13.96 3.16 17.93
CA GLU A 67 -13.50 4.55 17.97
C GLU A 67 -12.04 4.63 18.42
N SER A 68 -11.68 3.88 19.45
CA SER A 68 -10.30 3.68 19.90
C SER A 68 -9.44 3.13 18.75
N TYR A 69 -9.97 2.19 17.96
CA TYR A 69 -9.25 1.67 16.80
C TYR A 69 -8.99 2.74 15.74
N LYS A 70 -9.97 3.58 15.41
CA LYS A 70 -9.78 4.67 14.44
C LYS A 70 -8.78 5.70 14.95
N GLU A 71 -8.87 6.08 16.22
CA GLU A 71 -7.95 7.02 16.85
C GLU A 71 -6.52 6.46 16.81
N TYR A 72 -6.35 5.19 17.18
CA TYR A 72 -5.06 4.51 17.12
C TYR A 72 -4.52 4.43 15.69
N LYS A 73 -5.35 4.14 14.69
CA LYS A 73 -4.94 4.15 13.28
C LYS A 73 -4.39 5.50 12.83
N ILE A 74 -4.93 6.61 13.35
CA ILE A 74 -4.48 7.96 12.99
C ILE A 74 -3.13 8.30 13.66
N ARG A 75 -2.91 7.82 14.89
CA ARG A 75 -1.74 8.20 15.72
C ARG A 75 -0.61 7.16 15.74
N GLY A 76 -0.89 5.91 15.45
CA GLY A 76 0.05 4.79 15.60
C GLY A 76 0.97 4.58 14.40
N ASP A 77 2.09 3.88 14.62
CA ASP A 77 2.99 3.42 13.54
C ASP A 77 2.30 2.35 12.68
N ILE A 78 2.68 2.32 11.40
CA ILE A 78 2.19 1.35 10.41
C ILE A 78 2.37 -0.09 10.90
N LYS A 79 3.48 -0.36 11.61
CA LYS A 79 3.78 -1.69 12.15
C LYS A 79 2.86 -2.10 13.30
N SER A 80 2.47 -1.16 14.15
CA SER A 80 1.73 -1.47 15.37
C SER A 80 0.24 -1.68 15.10
N TYR A 81 -0.33 -1.04 14.07
CA TYR A 81 -1.76 -1.18 13.78
C TYR A 81 -2.13 -2.47 13.02
N TYR A 82 -1.20 -3.17 12.36
CA TYR A 82 -1.52 -4.42 11.63
C TYR A 82 -2.23 -5.45 12.53
N PHE A 83 -1.67 -5.70 13.72
CA PHE A 83 -2.24 -6.66 14.66
C PHE A 83 -3.68 -6.30 15.06
N TYR A 84 -3.91 -5.02 15.34
CA TYR A 84 -5.24 -4.51 15.67
C TYR A 84 -6.20 -4.56 14.49
N ALA A 85 -5.73 -4.25 13.27
CA ALA A 85 -6.52 -4.37 12.05
C ALA A 85 -6.98 -5.81 11.83
N VAL A 86 -6.09 -6.80 11.99
CA VAL A 86 -6.46 -8.23 11.88
C VAL A 86 -7.52 -8.62 12.91
N ILE A 87 -7.39 -8.18 14.16
CA ILE A 87 -8.38 -8.46 15.20
C ILE A 87 -9.73 -7.82 14.85
N MET A 88 -9.75 -6.54 14.50
CA MET A 88 -10.97 -5.83 14.14
C MET A 88 -11.65 -6.43 12.90
N ALA A 89 -10.86 -6.84 11.90
CA ALA A 89 -11.36 -7.51 10.71
C ALA A 89 -11.94 -8.89 11.03
N LYS A 90 -11.16 -9.77 11.65
CA LYS A 90 -11.52 -11.20 11.78
C LYS A 90 -12.43 -11.50 12.98
N LYS A 91 -12.23 -10.85 14.12
CA LYS A 91 -13.01 -11.10 15.34
C LYS A 91 -14.30 -10.29 15.37
N TYR A 92 -14.22 -9.02 14.97
CA TYR A 92 -15.34 -8.08 15.08
C TYR A 92 -16.04 -7.78 13.75
N ASN A 93 -15.56 -8.33 12.63
CA ASN A 93 -16.10 -8.08 11.28
C ASN A 93 -16.24 -6.59 10.95
N TYR A 94 -15.32 -5.75 11.47
CA TYR A 94 -15.33 -4.32 11.17
C TYR A 94 -14.82 -4.11 9.72
N PRO A 95 -15.67 -3.69 8.76
CA PRO A 95 -15.32 -3.80 7.34
C PRO A 95 -14.09 -3.00 6.91
N PRO A 96 -13.87 -1.74 7.36
CA PRO A 96 -12.67 -0.98 7.00
C PRO A 96 -11.36 -1.63 7.45
N ALA A 97 -11.38 -2.42 8.54
CA ALA A 97 -10.17 -3.07 9.05
C ALA A 97 -9.60 -4.15 8.11
N PHE A 98 -10.39 -4.66 7.16
CA PHE A 98 -9.89 -5.55 6.12
C PHE A 98 -8.94 -4.83 5.17
N PHE A 99 -9.30 -3.62 4.73
CA PHE A 99 -8.41 -2.78 3.93
C PHE A 99 -7.16 -2.41 4.74
N ASP A 100 -7.35 -2.04 6.00
CA ASP A 100 -6.26 -1.66 6.91
C ASP A 100 -5.24 -2.80 7.06
N ALA A 101 -5.71 -4.04 7.21
CA ALA A 101 -4.83 -5.22 7.30
C ALA A 101 -4.05 -5.46 6.00
N PHE A 102 -4.71 -5.35 4.85
CA PHE A 102 -4.05 -5.41 3.54
C PHE A 102 -2.97 -4.31 3.41
N GLU A 103 -3.34 -3.07 3.69
CA GLU A 103 -2.47 -1.91 3.55
C GLU A 103 -1.24 -1.99 4.48
N ALA A 104 -1.44 -2.41 5.73
CA ALA A 104 -0.34 -2.56 6.67
C ALA A 104 0.65 -3.63 6.20
N MET A 105 0.15 -4.73 5.63
CA MET A 105 1.01 -5.77 5.06
C MET A 105 1.81 -5.26 3.87
N THR A 106 1.18 -4.61 2.89
CA THR A 106 1.87 -4.16 1.68
C THR A 106 2.86 -3.04 1.95
N LYS A 107 2.49 -2.06 2.79
CA LYS A 107 3.37 -0.93 3.12
C LYS A 107 4.66 -1.33 3.81
N VAL A 108 4.68 -2.43 4.58
CA VAL A 108 5.92 -2.91 5.20
C VAL A 108 6.92 -3.33 4.11
N TYR A 109 6.47 -4.03 3.07
CA TYR A 109 7.35 -4.44 1.98
C TYR A 109 7.82 -3.24 1.15
N GLU A 110 6.92 -2.30 0.84
CA GLU A 110 7.26 -1.06 0.14
C GLU A 110 8.27 -0.21 0.93
N LYS A 111 8.05 -0.03 2.24
CA LYS A 111 8.92 0.78 3.12
C LYS A 111 10.36 0.25 3.18
N TYR A 112 10.53 -1.06 3.08
CA TYR A 112 11.83 -1.73 3.18
C TYR A 112 12.39 -2.18 1.83
N ASP A 113 11.75 -1.80 0.71
CA ASP A 113 12.13 -2.22 -0.64
C ASP A 113 12.31 -3.75 -0.77
N LEU A 114 11.38 -4.49 -0.16
CA LEU A 114 11.39 -5.95 -0.14
C LEU A 114 10.44 -6.50 -1.19
N ASN A 115 10.88 -7.54 -1.89
CA ASN A 115 9.99 -8.32 -2.73
C ASN A 115 9.04 -9.15 -1.87
N MET A 116 7.75 -8.95 -2.05
CA MET A 116 6.72 -9.78 -1.42
C MET A 116 6.68 -11.15 -2.10
N ASP A 117 6.59 -12.22 -1.32
CA ASP A 117 6.39 -13.55 -1.88
C ASP A 117 4.91 -13.79 -2.22
N THR A 118 4.65 -14.73 -3.14
CA THR A 118 3.31 -15.04 -3.62
C THR A 118 2.35 -15.49 -2.52
N CYS A 119 2.82 -16.17 -1.48
CA CYS A 119 1.96 -16.62 -0.39
C CYS A 119 1.51 -15.44 0.48
N THR A 120 2.44 -14.56 0.84
CA THR A 120 2.13 -13.34 1.59
C THR A 120 1.20 -12.43 0.80
N TRP A 121 1.43 -12.29 -0.51
CA TRP A 121 0.57 -11.49 -1.37
C TRP A 121 -0.86 -12.03 -1.42
N HIS A 122 -1.04 -13.33 -1.65
CA HIS A 122 -2.37 -13.94 -1.65
C HIS A 122 -3.08 -13.79 -0.30
N TYR A 123 -2.33 -13.92 0.80
CA TYR A 123 -2.90 -13.72 2.13
C TYR A 123 -3.38 -12.28 2.32
N ALA A 124 -2.57 -11.28 1.95
CA ALA A 124 -2.97 -9.88 1.97
C ALA A 124 -4.19 -9.62 1.07
N PHE A 125 -4.17 -10.11 -0.16
CA PHE A 125 -5.25 -9.94 -1.13
C PHE A 125 -6.58 -10.52 -0.64
N SER A 126 -6.56 -11.65 0.08
CA SER A 126 -7.76 -12.28 0.65
C SER A 126 -8.52 -11.37 1.64
N TYR A 127 -7.83 -10.42 2.29
CA TYR A 127 -8.51 -9.43 3.11
C TYR A 127 -9.40 -8.52 2.28
N LEU A 128 -8.94 -8.07 1.11
CA LEU A 128 -9.74 -7.22 0.22
C LEU A 128 -10.99 -7.94 -0.27
N GLU A 129 -10.85 -9.21 -0.68
CA GLU A 129 -11.98 -10.03 -1.11
C GLU A 129 -13.01 -10.23 0.00
N THR A 130 -12.54 -10.49 1.23
CA THR A 130 -13.42 -10.64 2.39
C THR A 130 -14.10 -9.31 2.76
N GLY A 131 -13.36 -8.19 2.72
CA GLY A 131 -13.90 -6.87 3.03
C GLY A 131 -15.00 -6.42 2.07
N ILE A 132 -14.95 -6.84 0.79
CA ILE A 132 -16.02 -6.60 -0.18
C ILE A 132 -17.30 -7.34 0.17
N GLN A 133 -17.20 -8.56 0.70
CA GLN A 133 -18.38 -9.30 1.17
C GLN A 133 -19.09 -8.58 2.32
N LEU A 134 -18.38 -7.69 3.02
CA LEU A 134 -18.88 -6.84 4.10
C LEU A 134 -19.14 -5.38 3.67
N ASN A 135 -19.25 -5.12 2.36
CA ASN A 135 -19.50 -3.80 1.78
C ASN A 135 -18.47 -2.72 2.14
N SER A 136 -17.19 -3.07 2.34
CA SER A 136 -16.11 -2.07 2.47
C SER A 136 -15.81 -1.42 1.12
N TRP A 137 -16.06 -0.11 1.04
CA TRP A 137 -15.73 0.69 -0.14
C TRP A 137 -14.23 0.87 -0.30
N GLU A 138 -13.47 0.89 0.80
CA GLU A 138 -12.01 0.95 0.80
C GLU A 138 -11.42 -0.28 0.11
N CYS A 139 -11.92 -1.47 0.45
CA CYS A 139 -11.49 -2.72 -0.20
C CYS A 139 -11.84 -2.74 -1.69
N ALA A 140 -13.06 -2.30 -2.06
CA ALA A 140 -13.45 -2.19 -3.45
C ALA A 140 -12.57 -1.21 -4.23
N SER A 141 -12.25 -0.05 -3.64
CA SER A 141 -11.37 0.95 -4.25
C SER A 141 -9.94 0.43 -4.44
N ALA A 142 -9.44 -0.37 -3.50
CA ALA A 142 -8.13 -1.01 -3.63
C ALA A 142 -8.10 -2.01 -4.79
N LEU A 143 -9.13 -2.86 -4.93
CA LEU A 143 -9.21 -3.79 -6.05
C LEU A 143 -9.40 -3.07 -7.40
N GLU A 144 -10.17 -1.98 -7.46
CA GLU A 144 -10.24 -1.13 -8.65
C GLU A 144 -8.84 -0.68 -9.06
N TYR A 145 -8.06 -0.13 -8.13
CA TYR A 145 -6.71 0.34 -8.40
C TYR A 145 -5.78 -0.79 -8.88
N LEU A 146 -5.79 -1.93 -8.19
CA LEU A 146 -4.96 -3.09 -8.53
C LEU A 146 -5.25 -3.61 -9.93
N TYR A 147 -6.51 -3.77 -10.31
CA TYR A 147 -6.87 -4.24 -11.65
C TYR A 147 -6.71 -3.17 -12.73
N LEU A 148 -6.75 -1.88 -12.38
CA LEU A 148 -6.54 -0.78 -13.34
C LEU A 148 -5.06 -0.62 -13.71
N ARG A 149 -4.15 -0.80 -12.73
CA ARG A 149 -2.71 -0.57 -12.90
C ARG A 149 -1.92 -1.86 -13.14
N GLY A 150 -2.40 -2.96 -12.60
CA GLY A 150 -1.65 -4.21 -12.51
C GLY A 150 -0.46 -4.09 -11.55
N ASN A 151 0.12 -5.25 -11.24
CA ASN A 151 1.41 -5.42 -10.58
C ASN A 151 1.93 -6.84 -10.87
N ASP A 152 2.98 -7.28 -10.18
CA ASP A 152 3.59 -8.60 -10.38
C ASP A 152 2.64 -9.79 -10.10
N PHE A 153 1.54 -9.55 -9.38
CA PHE A 153 0.58 -10.58 -8.97
C PHE A 153 -0.79 -10.45 -9.66
N VAL A 154 -1.14 -9.26 -10.13
CA VAL A 154 -2.43 -8.93 -10.75
C VAL A 154 -2.19 -8.34 -12.12
N SER A 155 -2.65 -9.04 -13.16
CA SER A 155 -2.67 -8.46 -14.50
C SER A 155 -3.73 -7.37 -14.61
N ILE A 156 -3.46 -6.37 -15.45
CA ILE A 156 -4.43 -5.33 -15.80
C ILE A 156 -5.70 -5.99 -16.36
N ASP A 157 -6.85 -5.64 -15.78
CA ASP A 157 -8.18 -6.10 -16.19
C ASP A 157 -9.17 -4.94 -16.03
N THR A 158 -9.45 -4.24 -17.13
CA THR A 158 -10.30 -3.05 -17.13
C THR A 158 -11.77 -3.37 -16.82
N ALA A 159 -12.23 -4.58 -17.14
CA ALA A 159 -13.59 -5.02 -16.83
C ALA A 159 -13.76 -5.22 -15.32
N LYS A 160 -12.80 -5.91 -14.67
CA LYS A 160 -12.78 -6.02 -13.21
C LYS A 160 -12.60 -4.68 -12.52
N ALA A 161 -11.70 -3.83 -13.01
CA ALA A 161 -11.52 -2.49 -12.46
C ALA A 161 -12.84 -1.69 -12.49
N MET A 162 -13.57 -1.74 -13.61
CA MET A 162 -14.87 -1.07 -13.74
C MET A 162 -15.95 -1.68 -12.83
N HIS A 163 -15.95 -3.01 -12.65
CA HIS A 163 -16.82 -3.68 -11.69
C HIS A 163 -16.57 -3.17 -10.26
N TYR A 164 -15.32 -3.15 -9.81
CA TYR A 164 -14.97 -2.68 -8.47
C TYR A 164 -15.25 -1.18 -8.30
N LYS A 165 -15.04 -0.37 -9.34
CA LYS A 165 -15.46 1.03 -9.35
C LYS A 165 -16.95 1.21 -9.07
N GLN A 166 -17.80 0.37 -9.68
CA GLN A 166 -19.25 0.40 -9.42
C GLN A 166 -19.58 0.00 -7.98
N LEU A 167 -18.90 -1.01 -7.44
CA LEU A 167 -19.03 -1.41 -6.05
C LEU A 167 -18.64 -0.29 -5.09
N THR A 168 -17.50 0.39 -5.31
CA THR A 168 -17.04 1.53 -4.52
C THR A 168 -18.12 2.62 -4.44
N HIS A 169 -18.68 3.03 -5.58
CA HIS A 169 -19.75 4.03 -5.60
C HIS A 169 -21.00 3.58 -4.83
N ARG A 170 -21.40 2.32 -5.02
CA ARG A 170 -22.57 1.74 -4.33
C ARG A 170 -22.37 1.74 -2.81
N PHE A 171 -21.25 1.19 -2.33
CA PHE A 171 -20.94 1.08 -0.91
C PHE A 171 -20.82 2.45 -0.24
N MET A 172 -20.17 3.43 -0.89
CA MET A 172 -20.13 4.81 -0.37
C MET A 172 -21.53 5.43 -0.25
N LYS A 173 -22.41 5.19 -1.23
CA LYS A 173 -23.79 5.70 -1.20
C LYS A 173 -24.56 5.09 -0.02
N GLU A 174 -24.50 3.78 0.14
CA GLU A 174 -25.14 3.05 1.25
C GLU A 174 -24.64 3.56 2.61
N LEU A 175 -23.32 3.77 2.76
CA LEU A 175 -22.73 4.32 3.98
C LEU A 175 -23.25 5.72 4.30
N ARG A 176 -23.32 6.62 3.30
CA ARG A 176 -23.88 7.97 3.46
C ARG A 176 -25.34 7.93 3.89
N GLU A 177 -26.15 7.05 3.30
CA GLU A 177 -27.56 6.88 3.66
C GLU A 177 -27.72 6.35 5.09
N LYS A 178 -26.90 5.37 5.49
CA LYS A 178 -26.87 4.84 6.86
C LYS A 178 -26.51 5.93 7.88
N ASN A 179 -25.51 6.74 7.57
CA ASN A 179 -25.08 7.84 8.44
C ASN A 179 -26.14 8.94 8.56
N LYS A 180 -26.82 9.29 7.47
CA LYS A 180 -27.94 10.24 7.49
C LYS A 180 -29.07 9.77 8.40
N LYS A 181 -29.46 8.48 8.32
CA LYS A 181 -30.48 7.90 9.20
C LYS A 181 -30.06 7.97 10.67
N LYS A 182 -28.79 7.69 10.98
CA LYS A 182 -28.29 7.73 12.36
C LYS A 182 -28.36 9.13 12.98
N ILE A 183 -28.13 10.18 12.17
CA ILE A 183 -28.19 11.59 12.61
C ILE A 183 -29.64 12.09 12.68
N GLY A 184 -30.49 11.70 11.71
CA GLY A 184 -31.89 12.15 11.65
C GLY A 184 -32.79 11.60 12.76
N VAL A 185 -32.39 10.52 13.44
CA VAL A 185 -33.13 9.92 14.57
C VAL A 185 -32.79 10.60 15.92
N SER A 186 -31.77 11.46 15.99
CA SER A 186 -31.31 12.05 17.27
C SER A 186 -31.97 13.38 17.66
N PHE A 187 -33.03 13.82 17.00
CA PHE A 187 -33.70 15.11 17.26
C PHE A 187 -35.17 15.00 17.71
N GLU A 188 -35.65 13.79 17.99
CA GLU A 188 -36.99 13.54 18.58
C GLU A 188 -36.86 12.92 19.98
N GLN A 189 -36.23 13.62 20.93
CA GLN A 189 -36.32 13.35 22.36
C GLN A 189 -36.43 14.64 23.16
#